data_AF-A0A1H5Z364-F1
#
_entry.id   AF-A0A1H5Z364-F1
#
_cell.length_a   1.000
_cell.length_b   1.000
_cell.length_c   1.000
_cell.angle_alpha   90.00
_cell.angle_beta   90.00
_cell.angle_gamma   90.00
#
_symmetry.space_group_name_H-M   'P 1'
#
loop_
_entity.id
_entity.type
_entity.pdbx_description
1 polymer ?
#
loop_
_entity_poly.entity_id
_entity_poly.type
_entity_poly.pdbx_seq_one_letter_code
_entity_poly.pdbx_strand_id
1 'polypeptide(L)'
;MDDTTRAVVGIATAFALVVSVGVAPVTAQQSAPEPALEIALHEDGSAAVTLVSTFDLTDDNESAAFEQLRDDEDARDRFRTAFAERMRSLAASAAEETGRTMSARDAELSLSTADRTGVVEMSVVWHGLAAVRDDRVVLTEPFASGFDPDRTLRVSAPEGYALTSVSPSPDGSDDERAVWAAGTDLDGFSVTASPEGEPTATDTTGSEAPGFGIAIALGAFLAAALLLVRR
;
A
#
# COMPACT_ATOMS: atom_id res chain seq x y z
N MET A 1 -6.55 64.12 1.15
CA MET A 1 -7.43 65.25 0.88
C MET A 1 -7.49 65.37 -0.63
N ASP A 2 -8.36 64.62 -1.28
CA ASP A 2 -9.76 65.01 -1.61
C ASP A 2 -9.73 65.33 -3.12
N ASP A 3 -10.67 64.96 -3.98
CA ASP A 3 -11.88 64.16 -3.94
C ASP A 3 -12.30 64.11 -5.43
N THR A 4 -12.88 62.99 -5.89
CA THR A 4 -14.19 63.03 -6.57
C THR A 4 -14.35 63.78 -7.91
N THR A 5 -14.44 62.98 -8.99
CA THR A 5 -15.75 62.57 -9.61
C THR A 5 -16.19 63.14 -10.98
N ARG A 6 -16.86 62.21 -11.71
CA ARG A 6 -17.90 62.32 -12.78
C ARG A 6 -17.41 62.42 -14.23
N ALA A 7 -18.00 61.78 -15.24
CA ALA A 7 -19.24 60.99 -15.40
C ALA A 7 -19.15 60.11 -16.69
N VAL A 8 -19.48 58.81 -16.67
CA VAL A 8 -20.76 58.10 -17.00
C VAL A 8 -21.19 58.03 -18.49
N VAL A 9 -21.53 56.79 -18.91
CA VAL A 9 -22.45 56.31 -20.00
C VAL A 9 -21.85 56.15 -21.42
N GLY A 10 -21.95 55.02 -22.13
CA GLY A 10 -22.57 53.72 -21.85
C GLY A 10 -22.68 52.76 -23.06
N ILE A 11 -23.17 51.55 -22.76
CA ILE A 11 -24.04 50.65 -23.57
C ILE A 11 -23.37 49.74 -24.63
N ALA A 12 -23.17 48.47 -24.24
CA ALA A 12 -23.76 47.20 -24.77
C ALA A 12 -22.98 46.55 -25.95
N THR A 13 -22.64 45.25 -25.95
CA THR A 13 -23.55 44.10 -25.89
C THR A 13 -22.76 42.80 -25.61
N ALA A 14 -23.46 41.84 -25.01
CA ALA A 14 -23.08 40.53 -24.47
C ALA A 14 -22.25 39.57 -25.34
N PHE A 15 -21.38 38.81 -24.66
CA PHE A 15 -21.29 37.34 -24.76
C PHE A 15 -20.86 36.79 -23.39
N ALA A 16 -21.84 36.61 -22.50
CA ALA A 16 -21.64 35.86 -21.26
C ALA A 16 -21.71 34.37 -21.61
N LEU A 17 -20.54 33.74 -21.75
CA LEU A 17 -20.46 32.28 -21.82
C LEU A 17 -20.59 31.78 -20.37
N VAL A 18 -21.83 31.48 -19.99
CA VAL A 18 -22.12 30.68 -18.80
C VAL A 18 -21.48 29.32 -19.04
N VAL A 19 -20.29 29.11 -18.51
CA VAL A 19 -19.78 27.75 -18.32
C VAL A 19 -20.56 27.24 -17.12
N SER A 20 -21.65 26.53 -17.40
CA SER A 20 -22.26 25.64 -16.44
C SER A 20 -21.15 24.72 -15.92
N VAL A 21 -20.70 24.94 -14.69
CA VAL A 21 -19.91 23.94 -13.98
C VAL A 21 -20.87 22.81 -13.68
N GLY A 22 -21.08 21.95 -14.67
CA GLY A 22 -21.52 20.61 -14.39
C GLY A 22 -20.47 20.02 -13.47
N VAL A 23 -20.86 19.72 -12.24
CA VAL A 23 -20.16 18.72 -11.44
C VAL A 23 -20.34 17.39 -12.18
N ALA A 24 -19.56 17.21 -13.25
CA ALA A 24 -19.31 15.89 -13.76
C ALA A 24 -18.67 15.12 -12.60
N PRO A 25 -19.08 13.88 -12.31
CA PRO A 25 -18.24 13.04 -11.49
C PRO A 25 -16.85 13.07 -12.12
N VAL A 26 -15.81 13.27 -11.29
CA VAL A 26 -14.48 12.85 -11.67
C VAL A 26 -14.63 11.37 -11.98
N THR A 27 -14.86 11.04 -13.25
CA THR A 27 -14.38 9.77 -13.78
C THR A 27 -12.91 9.83 -13.44
N ALA A 28 -12.48 9.03 -12.47
CA ALA A 28 -11.06 8.75 -12.31
C ALA A 28 -10.61 8.30 -13.69
N GLN A 29 -10.01 9.22 -14.45
CA GLN A 29 -9.23 8.85 -15.60
C GLN A 29 -8.17 7.99 -14.93
N GLN A 30 -8.24 6.68 -15.13
CA GLN A 30 -7.24 5.76 -14.63
C GLN A 30 -5.96 6.19 -15.35
N SER A 31 -5.25 7.14 -14.75
CA SER A 31 -3.92 7.52 -15.20
C SER A 31 -3.12 6.23 -15.28
N ALA A 32 -2.31 6.11 -16.34
CA ALA A 32 -1.41 4.99 -16.43
C ALA A 32 -0.62 4.85 -15.12
N PRO A 33 -0.40 3.61 -14.63
CA PRO A 33 0.36 3.41 -13.40
C PRO A 33 1.74 4.05 -13.54
N GLU A 34 2.28 4.61 -12.45
CA GLU A 34 3.64 5.14 -12.46
C GLU A 34 4.67 4.01 -12.24
N PRO A 35 5.92 4.16 -12.70
CA PRO A 35 6.99 3.22 -12.38
C PRO A 35 7.15 3.03 -10.87
N ALA A 36 7.15 1.78 -10.43
CA ALA A 36 7.20 1.44 -9.01
C ALA A 36 7.86 0.07 -8.77
N LEU A 37 8.36 -0.10 -7.56
CA LEU A 37 8.59 -1.40 -6.94
C LEU A 37 7.51 -1.61 -5.89
N GLU A 38 6.66 -2.61 -6.09
CA GLU A 38 5.54 -2.92 -5.21
C GLU A 38 5.83 -4.20 -4.42
N ILE A 39 5.64 -4.12 -3.11
CA ILE A 39 5.80 -5.22 -2.16
C ILE A 39 4.45 -5.46 -1.50
N ALA A 40 3.76 -6.52 -1.90
CA ALA A 40 2.53 -6.95 -1.24
C ALA A 40 2.86 -8.07 -0.26
N LEU A 41 2.74 -7.79 1.04
CA LEU A 41 3.05 -8.74 2.11
C LEU A 41 1.94 -9.77 2.28
N HIS A 42 2.32 -10.98 2.67
CA HIS A 42 1.41 -12.06 3.05
C HIS A 42 1.59 -12.40 4.54
N GLU A 43 0.54 -12.98 5.15
CA GLU A 43 0.53 -13.36 6.58
C GLU A 43 1.66 -14.32 6.97
N ASP A 44 2.09 -15.18 6.04
CA ASP A 44 3.14 -16.18 6.23
C ASP A 44 4.57 -15.60 6.10
N GLY A 45 4.70 -14.30 5.86
CA GLY A 45 5.96 -13.60 5.66
C GLY A 45 6.52 -13.73 4.24
N SER A 46 5.80 -14.36 3.32
CA SER A 46 6.07 -14.21 1.89
C SER A 46 5.60 -12.85 1.37
N ALA A 47 6.04 -12.49 0.18
CA ALA A 47 5.57 -11.30 -0.50
C ALA A 47 5.54 -11.49 -2.02
N ALA A 48 4.54 -10.90 -2.67
CA ALA A 48 4.63 -10.64 -4.10
C ALA A 48 5.46 -9.37 -4.31
N VAL A 49 6.54 -9.50 -5.08
CA VAL A 49 7.43 -8.39 -5.42
C VAL A 49 7.25 -8.10 -6.90
N THR A 50 6.69 -6.93 -7.21
CA THR A 50 6.35 -6.52 -8.58
C THR A 50 7.12 -5.29 -8.99
N LEU A 51 7.85 -5.39 -10.09
CA LEU A 51 8.48 -4.26 -10.76
C LEU A 51 7.55 -3.75 -11.86
N VAL A 52 7.03 -2.54 -11.70
CA VAL A 52 6.22 -1.84 -12.69
C VAL A 52 7.12 -0.91 -13.50
N SER A 53 7.10 -1.08 -14.82
CA SER A 53 7.78 -0.20 -15.78
C SER A 53 6.78 0.32 -16.82
N THR A 54 6.94 1.58 -17.21
CA THR A 54 6.07 2.24 -18.18
C THR A 54 6.85 2.67 -19.42
N PHE A 55 6.18 2.68 -20.56
CA PHE A 55 6.70 3.10 -21.85
C PHE A 55 5.77 4.14 -22.45
N ASP A 56 6.28 5.31 -22.85
CA ASP A 56 5.54 6.33 -23.58
C ASP A 56 5.34 5.88 -25.03
N LEU A 57 4.12 5.49 -25.38
CA LEU A 57 3.80 5.00 -26.72
C LEU A 57 3.67 6.13 -27.75
N THR A 58 3.85 7.39 -27.34
CA THR A 58 3.99 8.52 -28.27
C THR A 58 5.43 8.75 -28.71
N ASP A 59 6.40 8.17 -28.01
CA ASP A 59 7.79 8.11 -28.44
C ASP A 59 8.02 6.87 -29.33
N ASP A 60 8.54 7.08 -30.54
CA ASP A 60 8.72 6.01 -31.51
C ASP A 60 9.66 4.90 -31.01
N ASN A 61 10.68 5.25 -30.21
CA ASN A 61 11.67 4.29 -29.72
C ASN A 61 11.10 3.46 -28.55
N GLU A 62 10.41 4.09 -27.61
CA GLU A 62 9.74 3.39 -26.51
C GLU A 62 8.57 2.54 -27.01
N SER A 63 7.78 3.04 -27.96
CA SER A 63 6.72 2.27 -28.62
C SER A 63 7.29 1.02 -29.31
N ALA A 64 8.36 1.16 -30.10
CA ALA A 64 8.99 0.03 -30.76
C ALA A 64 9.56 -1.01 -29.77
N ALA A 65 10.15 -0.56 -28.65
CA ALA A 65 10.65 -1.44 -27.60
C ALA A 65 9.53 -2.23 -26.91
N PHE A 66 8.41 -1.56 -26.59
CA PHE A 66 7.24 -2.20 -26.00
C PHE A 66 6.59 -3.20 -26.96
N GLU A 67 6.41 -2.83 -28.23
CA GLU A 67 5.88 -3.72 -29.27
C GLU A 67 6.77 -4.94 -29.48
N GLN A 68 8.10 -4.76 -29.51
CA GLN A 68 9.03 -5.88 -29.59
C GLN A 68 8.85 -6.86 -28.44
N LEU A 69 8.76 -6.38 -27.20
CA LEU A 69 8.54 -7.25 -26.04
C LEU A 69 7.18 -7.95 -26.09
N ARG A 70 6.14 -7.24 -26.56
CA ARG A 70 4.79 -7.79 -26.71
C ARG A 70 4.72 -8.89 -27.77
N ASP A 71 5.48 -8.76 -28.86
CA ASP A 71 5.33 -9.63 -30.02
C ASP A 71 6.38 -10.75 -30.07
N ASP A 72 7.50 -10.64 -29.34
CA ASP A 72 8.57 -11.64 -29.26
C ASP A 72 8.52 -12.46 -27.94
N GLU A 73 8.13 -13.74 -28.05
CA GLU A 73 8.07 -14.67 -26.92
C GLU A 73 9.46 -14.99 -26.34
N ASP A 74 10.46 -15.19 -27.20
CA ASP A 74 11.83 -15.45 -26.76
C ASP A 74 12.40 -14.25 -26.01
N ALA A 75 12.02 -13.02 -26.41
CA ALA A 75 12.38 -11.81 -25.67
C ALA A 75 11.77 -11.84 -24.27
N ARG A 76 10.46 -12.09 -24.15
CA ARG A 76 9.80 -12.16 -22.83
C ARG A 76 10.43 -13.21 -21.93
N ASP A 77 10.74 -14.38 -22.46
CA ASP A 77 11.38 -15.45 -21.68
C ASP A 77 12.80 -15.10 -21.22
N ARG A 78 13.57 -14.42 -22.06
CA ARG A 78 14.88 -13.87 -21.69
C ARG A 78 14.75 -12.87 -20.55
N PHE A 79 13.83 -11.91 -20.65
CA PHE A 79 13.59 -10.91 -19.60
C PHE A 79 13.15 -11.56 -18.28
N ARG A 80 12.15 -12.45 -18.33
CA ARG A 80 11.63 -13.19 -17.17
C ARG A 80 12.72 -14.00 -16.47
N THR A 81 13.56 -14.68 -17.24
CA THR A 81 14.69 -15.46 -16.69
C THR A 81 15.70 -14.57 -15.99
N ALA A 82 16.12 -13.47 -16.63
CA ALA A 82 17.08 -12.53 -16.04
C ALA A 82 16.56 -11.90 -14.75
N PHE A 83 15.28 -11.53 -14.70
CA PHE A 83 14.64 -11.02 -13.50
C PHE A 83 14.57 -12.08 -12.39
N ALA A 84 14.17 -13.30 -12.72
CA ALA A 84 14.14 -14.41 -11.76
C ALA A 84 15.52 -14.68 -11.15
N GLU A 85 16.58 -14.67 -11.96
CA GLU A 85 17.97 -14.86 -11.50
C GLU A 85 18.41 -13.72 -10.58
N ARG A 86 18.12 -12.47 -10.94
CA ARG A 86 18.41 -11.30 -10.09
C ARG A 86 17.71 -11.42 -8.74
N MET A 87 16.40 -11.70 -8.73
CA MET A 87 15.62 -11.82 -7.51
C MET A 87 16.10 -12.99 -6.62
N ARG A 88 16.50 -14.12 -7.22
CA ARG A 88 17.11 -15.24 -6.48
C ARG A 88 18.43 -14.85 -5.84
N SER A 89 19.27 -14.08 -6.54
CA SER A 89 20.52 -13.57 -5.99
C SER A 89 20.27 -12.65 -4.79
N LEU A 90 19.31 -11.72 -4.91
CA LEU A 90 18.94 -10.83 -3.81
C LEU A 90 18.38 -11.60 -2.60
N ALA A 91 17.54 -12.61 -2.85
CA ALA A 91 17.03 -13.49 -1.80
C ALA A 91 18.13 -14.28 -1.09
N ALA A 92 19.14 -14.76 -1.82
CA ALA A 92 20.28 -15.44 -1.22
C ALA A 92 21.10 -14.50 -0.34
N SER A 93 21.39 -13.27 -0.80
CA SER A 93 22.12 -12.28 -0.01
C SER A 93 21.35 -11.88 1.26
N ALA A 94 20.04 -11.60 1.16
CA ALA A 94 19.21 -11.27 2.32
C ALA A 94 19.07 -12.45 3.30
N ALA A 95 19.05 -13.69 2.80
CA ALA A 95 19.05 -14.90 3.63
C ALA A 95 20.34 -15.02 4.45
N GLU A 96 21.49 -14.75 3.84
CA GLU A 96 22.80 -14.75 4.53
C GLU A 96 22.88 -13.66 5.60
N GLU A 97 22.44 -12.45 5.29
CA GLU A 97 22.48 -11.30 6.19
C GLU A 97 21.55 -11.47 7.40
N THR A 98 20.33 -11.96 7.17
CA THR A 98 19.34 -12.12 8.24
C THR A 98 19.41 -13.47 8.96
N GLY A 99 20.15 -14.44 8.42
CA GLY A 99 20.19 -15.82 8.91
C GLY A 99 18.86 -16.57 8.74
N ARG A 100 17.97 -16.11 7.85
CA ARG A 100 16.65 -16.72 7.56
C ARG A 100 16.68 -17.51 6.26
N THR A 101 15.80 -18.50 6.13
CA THR A 101 15.57 -19.17 4.85
C THR A 101 14.71 -18.28 3.95
N MET A 102 15.20 -17.96 2.76
CA MET A 102 14.46 -17.20 1.75
C MET A 102 14.61 -17.82 0.37
N SER A 103 13.61 -17.60 -0.50
CA SER A 103 13.75 -17.88 -1.93
C SER A 103 12.77 -17.08 -2.78
N ALA A 104 13.23 -16.59 -3.94
CA ALA A 104 12.38 -15.96 -4.94
C ALA A 104 12.07 -16.92 -6.10
N ARG A 105 10.79 -17.15 -6.38
CA ARG A 105 10.30 -18.11 -7.39
C ARG A 105 9.11 -17.56 -8.15
N ASP A 106 8.62 -18.37 -9.09
CA ASP A 106 7.38 -18.11 -9.84
C ASP A 106 7.37 -16.74 -10.52
N ALA A 107 8.42 -16.50 -11.31
CA ALA A 107 8.55 -15.25 -12.04
C ALA A 107 7.54 -15.17 -13.17
N GLU A 108 6.80 -14.07 -13.22
CA GLU A 108 5.79 -13.78 -14.24
C GLU A 108 6.08 -12.44 -14.91
N LEU A 109 5.57 -12.29 -16.13
CA LEU A 109 5.64 -11.05 -16.89
C LEU A 109 4.26 -10.80 -17.50
N SER A 110 3.70 -9.63 -17.20
CA SER A 110 2.45 -9.13 -17.75
C SER A 110 2.71 -7.88 -18.58
N LEU A 111 1.99 -7.73 -19.69
CA LEU A 111 1.98 -6.51 -20.47
C LEU A 111 0.54 -6.01 -20.58
N SER A 112 0.37 -4.71 -20.41
CA SER A 112 -0.90 -4.04 -20.65
C SER A 112 -0.68 -2.66 -21.27
N THR A 113 -1.76 -2.03 -21.71
CA THR A 113 -1.73 -0.67 -22.26
C THR A 113 -2.81 0.15 -21.59
N ALA A 114 -2.46 1.33 -21.09
CA ALA A 114 -3.38 2.31 -20.54
C ALA A 114 -3.19 3.62 -21.30
N ASP A 115 -4.22 4.05 -22.04
CA ASP A 115 -4.17 5.20 -22.95
C ASP A 115 -2.98 5.16 -23.94
N ARG A 116 -1.97 6.00 -23.70
CA ARG A 116 -0.76 6.15 -24.52
C ARG A 116 0.48 5.61 -23.80
N THR A 117 0.27 4.75 -22.82
CA THR A 117 1.34 4.17 -22.00
C THR A 117 1.27 2.64 -22.07
N GLY A 118 2.39 2.03 -22.44
CA GLY A 118 2.62 0.60 -22.29
C GLY A 118 3.07 0.32 -20.87
N VAL A 119 2.55 -0.73 -20.24
CA VAL A 119 2.89 -1.12 -18.87
C VAL A 119 3.43 -2.53 -18.91
N VAL A 120 4.59 -2.74 -18.30
CA VAL A 120 5.21 -4.04 -18.11
C VAL A 120 5.34 -4.28 -16.61
N GLU A 121 4.73 -5.37 -16.14
CA GLU A 121 4.79 -5.80 -14.75
C GLU A 121 5.55 -7.11 -14.67
N MET A 122 6.65 -7.11 -13.90
CA MET A 122 7.42 -8.32 -13.64
C MET A 122 7.30 -8.67 -12.17
N SER A 123 6.78 -9.85 -11.86
CA SER A 123 6.53 -10.27 -10.47
C SER A 123 7.29 -11.54 -10.12
N VAL A 124 7.64 -11.69 -8.84
CA VAL A 124 8.06 -12.96 -8.23
C VAL A 124 7.36 -13.14 -6.89
N VAL A 125 7.24 -14.38 -6.44
CA VAL A 125 6.93 -14.68 -5.04
C VAL A 125 8.23 -14.83 -4.26
N TRP A 126 8.45 -13.97 -3.28
CA TRP A 126 9.58 -14.03 -2.36
C TRP A 126 9.14 -14.64 -1.03
N HIS A 127 9.48 -15.91 -0.82
CA HIS A 127 9.22 -16.60 0.44
C HIS A 127 10.20 -16.18 1.53
N GLY A 128 9.67 -15.90 2.73
CA GLY A 128 10.46 -15.54 3.90
C GLY A 128 11.03 -14.12 3.86
N LEU A 129 10.54 -13.25 2.97
CA LEU A 129 11.00 -11.86 2.88
C LEU A 129 10.77 -11.13 4.21
N ALA A 130 9.54 -11.16 4.72
CA ALA A 130 9.18 -10.59 6.01
C ALA A 130 9.29 -11.63 7.12
N ALA A 131 9.65 -11.18 8.32
CA ALA A 131 9.72 -12.02 9.51
C ALA A 131 8.35 -12.03 10.19
N VAL A 132 7.86 -13.21 10.56
CA VAL A 132 6.60 -13.35 11.31
C VAL A 132 6.90 -13.53 12.80
N ARG A 133 6.33 -12.69 13.66
CA ARG A 133 6.50 -12.72 15.13
C ARG A 133 5.22 -12.34 15.85
N ASP A 134 4.66 -13.27 16.63
CA ASP A 134 3.42 -13.05 17.40
C ASP A 134 2.32 -12.45 16.50
N ASP A 135 2.04 -13.13 15.38
CA ASP A 135 1.08 -12.73 14.34
C ASP A 135 1.41 -11.43 13.58
N ARG A 136 2.54 -10.78 13.86
CA ARG A 136 2.99 -9.58 13.14
C ARG A 136 3.94 -9.94 12.01
N VAL A 137 3.76 -9.26 10.88
CA VAL A 137 4.63 -9.39 9.70
C VAL A 137 5.56 -8.18 9.66
N VAL A 138 6.87 -8.42 9.71
CA VAL A 138 7.90 -7.38 9.82
C VAL A 138 8.84 -7.43 8.62
N LEU A 139 8.78 -6.42 7.76
CA LEU A 139 9.64 -6.23 6.61
C LEU A 139 10.78 -5.28 6.98
N THR A 140 12.03 -5.73 6.82
CA THR A 140 13.24 -4.91 7.02
C THR A 140 14.19 -5.11 5.85
N GLU A 141 15.04 -6.14 5.90
CA GLU A 141 15.98 -6.46 4.84
C GLU A 141 15.28 -7.05 3.61
N PRO A 142 15.76 -6.78 2.39
CA PRO A 142 17.02 -6.08 2.06
C PRO A 142 16.92 -4.53 1.97
N PHE A 143 15.79 -3.95 2.37
CA PHE A 143 15.53 -2.52 2.15
C PHE A 143 16.21 -1.61 3.17
N ALA A 144 16.58 -2.13 4.34
CA ALA A 144 17.18 -1.35 5.42
C ALA A 144 18.69 -1.10 5.24
N SER A 145 19.34 -1.86 4.35
CA SER A 145 20.79 -1.86 4.18
C SER A 145 21.21 -1.64 2.72
N GLY A 146 21.42 -0.37 2.35
CA GLY A 146 22.00 0.00 1.05
C GLY A 146 21.06 -0.11 -0.15
N PHE A 147 19.75 -0.17 0.09
CA PHE A 147 18.75 -0.06 -0.96
C PHE A 147 18.46 1.41 -1.26
N ASP A 148 18.80 1.84 -2.47
CA ASP A 148 18.47 3.17 -3.00
C ASP A 148 17.37 3.00 -4.05
N PRO A 149 16.11 3.37 -3.74
CA PRO A 149 15.01 3.22 -4.67
C PRO A 149 15.17 4.15 -5.87
N ASP A 150 15.46 3.62 -7.06
CA ASP A 150 15.48 4.40 -8.31
C ASP A 150 14.08 4.80 -8.81
N ARG A 151 13.03 4.34 -8.12
CA ARG A 151 11.61 4.47 -8.44
C ARG A 151 10.78 4.48 -7.15
N THR A 152 9.50 4.79 -7.25
CA THR A 152 8.59 4.73 -6.11
C THR A 152 8.57 3.32 -5.48
N LEU A 153 8.77 3.23 -4.17
CA LEU A 153 8.57 2.00 -3.39
C LEU A 153 7.17 2.03 -2.77
N ARG A 154 6.41 0.95 -2.93
CA ARG A 154 5.10 0.78 -2.30
C ARG A 154 5.08 -0.52 -1.51
N VAL A 155 4.68 -0.45 -0.25
CA VAL A 155 4.51 -1.63 0.60
C VAL A 155 3.05 -1.71 1.02
N SER A 156 2.41 -2.85 0.78
CA SER A 156 1.04 -3.12 1.19
C SER A 156 1.02 -4.22 2.26
N ALA A 157 0.17 -4.05 3.26
CA ALA A 157 -0.11 -5.03 4.31
C ALA A 157 -0.77 -6.29 3.73
N PRO A 158 -0.70 -7.42 4.45
CA PRO A 158 -1.54 -8.57 4.17
C PRO A 158 -3.04 -8.24 4.26
N GLU A 159 -3.88 -9.04 3.62
CA GLU A 159 -5.34 -8.94 3.78
C GLU A 159 -5.73 -9.08 5.26
N GLY A 160 -6.58 -8.17 5.77
CA GLY A 160 -7.01 -8.16 7.19
C GLY A 160 -5.93 -7.67 8.17
N TYR A 161 -4.87 -7.04 7.68
CA TYR A 161 -3.81 -6.43 8.49
C TYR A 161 -3.72 -4.93 8.22
N ALA A 162 -3.25 -4.19 9.24
CA ALA A 162 -2.87 -2.80 9.12
C ALA A 162 -1.37 -2.60 9.41
N LEU A 163 -0.75 -1.62 8.75
CA LEU A 163 0.60 -1.14 9.01
C LEU A 163 0.61 -0.36 10.33
N THR A 164 1.15 -0.97 11.37
CA THR A 164 1.18 -0.40 12.73
C THR A 164 2.47 0.34 13.06
N SER A 165 3.53 0.12 12.27
CA SER A 165 4.79 0.86 12.37
C SER A 165 5.45 0.95 11.01
N VAL A 166 5.87 2.15 10.62
CA VAL A 166 6.51 2.43 9.33
C VAL A 166 7.69 3.38 9.55
N SER A 167 8.85 2.99 9.05
CA SER A 167 10.10 3.76 9.10
C SER A 167 10.88 3.54 7.81
N PRO A 168 11.57 4.56 7.27
CA PRO A 168 11.45 5.98 7.62
C PRO A 168 10.05 6.52 7.30
N SER A 169 9.75 7.76 7.68
CA SER A 169 8.44 8.37 7.40
C SER A 169 8.13 8.31 5.89
N PRO A 170 7.01 7.69 5.48
CA PRO A 170 6.65 7.57 4.07
C PRO A 170 6.15 8.92 3.53
N ASP A 171 6.26 9.11 2.22
CA ASP A 171 5.68 10.27 1.51
C ASP A 171 4.16 10.21 1.45
N GLY A 172 3.59 9.00 1.49
CA GLY A 172 2.16 8.77 1.61
C GLY A 172 1.87 7.46 2.32
N SER A 173 0.88 7.44 3.20
CA SER A 173 0.44 6.22 3.88
C SER A 173 -1.02 6.25 4.29
N ASP A 174 -1.61 5.06 4.33
CA ASP A 174 -2.86 4.73 4.98
C ASP A 174 -2.67 3.49 5.87
N ASP A 175 -3.75 2.92 6.40
CA ASP A 175 -3.68 1.76 7.29
C ASP A 175 -3.15 0.51 6.56
N GLU A 176 -3.28 0.40 5.24
CA GLU A 176 -2.92 -0.80 4.48
C GLU A 176 -1.65 -0.61 3.64
N ARG A 177 -1.20 0.63 3.42
CA ARG A 177 -0.13 0.92 2.45
C ARG A 177 0.76 2.08 2.89
N ALA A 178 2.05 1.94 2.58
CA ALA A 178 3.04 3.00 2.69
C ALA A 178 3.78 3.19 1.36
N VAL A 179 4.14 4.44 1.05
CA VAL A 179 4.73 4.85 -0.22
C VAL A 179 5.94 5.75 0.05
N TRP A 180 7.06 5.44 -0.59
CA TRP A 180 8.26 6.28 -0.62
C TRP A 180 8.59 6.63 -2.07
N ALA A 181 8.89 7.89 -2.33
CA ALA A 181 9.27 8.38 -3.65
C ALA A 181 10.66 7.86 -4.06
N ALA A 182 10.94 7.90 -5.37
CA ALA A 182 12.27 7.61 -5.89
C ALA A 182 13.35 8.50 -5.23
N GLY A 183 14.49 7.91 -4.86
CA GLY A 183 15.62 8.57 -4.21
C GLY A 183 15.41 8.87 -2.73
N THR A 184 14.34 8.36 -2.11
CA THR A 184 14.16 8.47 -0.66
C THR A 184 15.23 7.65 0.07
N ASP A 185 15.86 8.26 1.06
CA ASP A 185 16.78 7.56 1.97
C ASP A 185 15.99 6.59 2.85
N LEU A 186 16.30 5.29 2.73
CA LEU A 186 15.65 4.21 3.45
C LEU A 186 16.49 3.69 4.64
N ASP A 187 17.48 4.44 5.10
CA ASP A 187 18.26 4.06 6.28
C ASP A 187 17.35 3.74 7.49
N GLY A 188 17.53 2.55 8.05
CA GLY A 188 16.69 2.06 9.15
C GLY A 188 15.26 1.70 8.74
N PHE A 189 15.05 1.33 7.47
CA PHE A 189 13.78 0.86 6.96
C PHE A 189 13.17 -0.26 7.81
N SER A 190 11.90 -0.12 8.16
CA SER A 190 11.13 -1.14 8.86
C SER A 190 9.64 -0.90 8.69
N VAL A 191 8.93 -1.91 8.21
CA VAL A 191 7.46 -1.93 8.12
C VAL A 191 6.94 -3.09 8.94
N THR A 192 6.02 -2.81 9.87
CA THR A 192 5.33 -3.81 10.67
C THR A 192 3.84 -3.77 10.35
N ALA A 193 3.30 -4.91 9.91
CA ALA A 193 1.87 -5.14 9.78
C ALA A 193 1.38 -6.00 10.95
N SER A 194 0.17 -5.73 11.42
CA SER A 194 -0.51 -6.51 12.47
C SER A 194 -1.96 -6.77 12.08
N PRO A 195 -2.58 -7.87 12.52
CA PRO A 195 -3.99 -8.12 12.24
C PRO A 195 -4.83 -6.94 12.69
N GLU A 196 -5.78 -6.52 11.86
CA GLU A 196 -6.78 -5.57 12.27
C GLU A 196 -7.56 -6.19 13.43
N GLY A 197 -7.65 -5.45 14.54
CA GLY A 197 -8.45 -5.94 15.67
C GLY A 197 -9.88 -6.18 15.20
N GLU A 198 -10.48 -7.32 15.59
CA GLU A 198 -11.92 -7.48 15.42
C GLU A 198 -12.59 -6.22 16.00
N PRO A 199 -13.56 -5.60 15.31
CA PRO A 199 -14.29 -4.48 15.88
C PRO A 199 -14.84 -4.99 17.19
N THR A 200 -14.25 -4.54 18.29
CA THR A 200 -14.66 -4.97 19.62
C THR A 200 -16.09 -4.49 19.70
N ALA A 201 -17.04 -5.42 19.58
CA ALA A 201 -18.43 -5.14 19.86
C ALA A 201 -18.38 -4.51 21.24
N THR A 202 -18.63 -3.20 21.29
CA THR A 202 -18.65 -2.49 22.54
C THR A 202 -19.75 -3.18 23.31
N ASP A 203 -19.37 -4.03 24.27
CA ASP A 203 -20.28 -4.56 25.27
C ASP A 203 -20.86 -3.34 25.92
N THR A 204 -22.01 -2.91 25.39
CA THR A 204 -22.83 -1.86 25.96
C THR A 204 -23.36 -2.48 27.23
N THR A 205 -22.52 -2.44 28.26
CA THR A 205 -22.94 -2.56 29.64
C THR A 205 -23.72 -1.28 29.94
N GLY A 206 -24.94 -1.23 29.38
CA GLY A 206 -25.95 -0.27 29.75
C GLY A 206 -26.51 -0.68 31.10
N SER A 207 -25.86 -0.20 32.16
CA SER A 207 -26.48 -0.16 33.48
C SER A 207 -27.62 0.86 33.47
N GLU A 208 -28.76 0.41 34.01
CA GLU A 208 -29.87 1.17 34.63
C GLU A 208 -31.04 1.69 33.78
N ALA A 209 -32.12 0.89 33.73
CA ALA A 209 -33.39 1.24 34.40
C ALA A 209 -34.27 -0.01 34.64
N PRO A 210 -35.03 -0.09 35.75
CA PRO A 210 -35.76 -1.29 36.15
C PRO A 210 -37.12 -1.41 35.46
N GLY A 211 -37.41 -2.58 34.89
CA GLY A 211 -38.77 -2.94 34.47
C GLY A 211 -38.80 -4.16 33.56
N PHE A 212 -39.23 -5.30 34.12
CA PHE A 212 -39.56 -6.57 33.44
C PHE A 212 -38.33 -7.33 32.92
N GLY A 213 -37.77 -8.27 33.68
CA GLY A 213 -38.26 -9.64 33.77
C GLY A 213 -37.85 -10.40 32.50
N ILE A 214 -36.82 -11.25 32.55
CA ILE A 214 -36.99 -12.71 32.65
C ILE A 214 -35.75 -13.34 33.30
N ALA A 215 -36.03 -14.28 34.19
CA ALA A 215 -35.10 -15.03 35.00
C ALA A 215 -34.29 -16.06 34.20
N ILE A 216 -33.01 -16.23 34.53
CA ILE A 216 -32.43 -17.56 34.63
C ILE A 216 -31.72 -17.66 35.99
N ALA A 217 -32.26 -18.55 36.81
CA ALA A 217 -31.72 -18.94 38.09
C ALA A 217 -30.68 -20.05 37.91
N LEU A 218 -29.48 -19.85 38.46
CA LEU A 218 -28.64 -20.95 38.95
C LEU A 218 -28.05 -20.51 40.28
N GLY A 219 -28.52 -21.14 41.35
CA GLY A 219 -28.02 -20.95 42.70
C GLY A 219 -27.10 -22.09 43.12
N ALA A 220 -26.07 -21.75 43.89
CA ALA A 220 -25.56 -22.51 45.04
C ALA A 220 -24.59 -21.59 45.80
N PHE A 221 -24.97 -20.93 46.90
CA PHE A 221 -25.01 -21.36 48.30
C PHE A 221 -23.64 -21.41 49.04
N LEU A 222 -23.54 -20.58 50.11
CA LEU A 222 -22.68 -20.64 51.32
C LEU A 222 -21.15 -20.39 51.15
N ALA A 223 -20.42 -19.65 52.00
CA ALA A 223 -20.67 -19.17 53.36
C ALA A 223 -19.78 -17.97 53.75
N ALA A 224 -20.32 -17.09 54.61
CA ALA A 224 -19.77 -16.46 55.84
C ALA A 224 -18.26 -16.12 55.93
N ALA A 225 -17.78 -15.07 56.61
CA ALA A 225 -18.32 -13.94 57.36
C ALA A 225 -17.10 -13.03 57.65
N LEU A 226 -17.21 -11.72 57.44
CA LEU A 226 -17.18 -10.69 58.49
C LEU A 226 -16.06 -10.78 59.55
N LEU A 227 -15.15 -9.81 59.53
CA LEU A 227 -14.62 -9.01 60.66
C LEU A 227 -13.39 -8.26 60.12
N LEU A 228 -13.41 -6.97 59.78
CA LEU A 228 -13.55 -5.83 60.71
C LEU A 228 -12.69 -5.99 61.96
N VAL A 229 -11.40 -5.66 61.85
CA VAL A 229 -10.71 -4.95 62.92
C VAL A 229 -10.05 -3.73 62.31
N ARG A 230 -10.57 -2.58 62.71
CA ARG A 230 -9.98 -1.27 62.54
C ARG A 230 -9.37 -0.90 63.89
N ARG A 231 -8.05 -0.89 64.00
CA ARG A 231 -7.31 0.12 64.76
C ARG A 231 -5.83 0.09 64.42
#